data_AF-A0A1M6D5A9-F1
#
_entry.id   AF-A0A1M6D5A9-F1
#
_cell.length_a   1.000
_cell.length_b   1.000
_cell.length_c   1.000
_cell.angle_alpha   90.00
_cell.angle_beta   90.00
_cell.angle_gamma   90.00
#
_symmetry.space_group_name_H-M   'P 1'
#
loop_
_entity.id
_entity.type
_entity.pdbx_description
1 polymer ?
#
loop_
_entity_poly.entity_id
_entity_poly.type
_entity_poly.pdbx_seq_one_letter_code
_entity_poly.pdbx_strand_id
1 'polypeptide(L)'
;MTLAPLLAAPVAILVHTLLALAAFLLGAAQFLGRKGTRAHRAIGWTWVILLALVALSSFRISTICSFGPFSLIHLLSLYTLIVLPYGVLAARRHDVGAHKRSMALLYLGALVIAGAFTLVPGRIMNEVVLGTPPGSNACA
;
A
#
# COMPACT_ATOMS: atom_id res chain seq x y z
N MET A 1 7.07 -5.55 -21.05
CA MET A 1 7.11 -5.63 -19.58
C MET A 1 8.45 -6.23 -19.17
N THR A 2 9.24 -5.53 -18.34
CA THR A 2 10.53 -6.04 -17.83
C THR A 2 10.65 -5.68 -16.34
N LEU A 3 11.31 -6.52 -15.52
CA LEU A 3 11.56 -6.22 -14.10
C LEU A 3 12.80 -5.35 -13.88
N ALA A 4 13.57 -5.05 -14.93
CA ALA A 4 14.85 -4.33 -14.82
C ALA A 4 14.72 -2.96 -14.11
N PRO A 5 13.69 -2.13 -14.37
CA PRO A 5 13.53 -0.85 -13.67
C PRO A 5 13.34 -1.01 -12.15
N LEU A 6 12.65 -2.07 -11.72
CA LEU A 6 12.42 -2.33 -10.29
C LEU A 6 13.69 -2.88 -9.61
N LEU A 7 14.44 -3.74 -10.30
CA LEU A 7 15.68 -4.31 -9.76
C LEU A 7 16.81 -3.27 -9.70
N ALA A 8 16.78 -2.25 -10.55
CA ALA A 8 17.70 -1.12 -10.51
C ALA A 8 17.30 -0.01 -9.53
N ALA A 9 16.10 -0.09 -8.93
CA ALA A 9 15.59 0.93 -8.02
C ALA A 9 16.32 0.91 -6.67
N PRO A 10 16.29 2.02 -5.90
CA PRO A 10 16.75 2.03 -4.52
C PRO A 10 16.11 0.93 -3.69
N VAL A 11 16.88 0.32 -2.79
CA VAL A 11 16.43 -0.79 -1.92
C VAL A 11 15.14 -0.46 -1.17
N ALA A 12 14.94 0.81 -0.78
CA ALA A 12 13.71 1.27 -0.14
C ALA A 12 12.46 1.05 -1.00
N ILE A 13 12.54 1.32 -2.30
CA ILE A 13 11.43 1.12 -3.25
C ILE A 13 11.15 -0.38 -3.39
N LEU A 14 12.19 -1.19 -3.57
CA LEU A 14 12.03 -2.65 -3.69
C LEU A 14 11.36 -3.25 -2.45
N VAL A 15 11.84 -2.91 -1.25
CA VAL A 15 11.28 -3.38 0.02
C VAL A 15 9.83 -2.94 0.17
N HIS A 16 9.52 -1.67 -0.09
CA HIS A 16 8.15 -1.17 -0.02
C HIS A 16 7.22 -1.89 -1.00
N THR A 17 7.63 -2.07 -2.25
CA THR A 17 6.83 -2.77 -3.26
C THR A 17 6.57 -4.23 -2.86
N LEU A 18 7.57 -4.94 -2.34
CA LEU A 18 7.37 -6.32 -1.86
C LEU A 18 6.40 -6.40 -0.68
N LEU A 19 6.54 -5.50 0.29
CA LEU A 19 5.62 -5.41 1.43
C LEU A 19 4.20 -5.07 0.98
N ALA A 20 4.05 -4.14 0.03
CA ALA A 20 2.76 -3.73 -0.50
C ALA A 20 2.06 -4.86 -1.27
N LEU A 21 2.81 -5.62 -2.09
CA LEU A 21 2.29 -6.80 -2.78
C LEU A 21 1.84 -7.88 -1.80
N ALA A 22 2.65 -8.18 -0.78
CA ALA A 22 2.28 -9.14 0.27
C ALA A 22 1.02 -8.69 1.02
N ALA A 23 0.92 -7.41 1.40
CA ALA A 23 -0.24 -6.84 2.06
C ALA A 23 -1.50 -6.89 1.16
N PHE A 24 -1.36 -6.65 -0.14
CA PHE A 24 -2.46 -6.72 -1.10
C PHE A 24 -3.02 -8.13 -1.22
N LEU A 25 -2.16 -9.14 -1.38
CA LEU A 25 -2.56 -10.53 -1.51
C LEU A 25 -3.18 -11.07 -0.21
N LEU A 26 -2.57 -10.78 0.94
CA LEU A 26 -3.13 -11.18 2.23
C LEU A 26 -4.45 -10.48 2.53
N GLY A 27 -4.58 -9.20 2.15
CA GLY A 27 -5.84 -8.48 2.29
C GLY A 27 -6.95 -9.11 1.44
N ALA A 28 -6.67 -9.47 0.18
CA ALA A 28 -7.62 -10.18 -0.68
C ALA A 28 -8.05 -11.52 -0.05
N ALA A 29 -7.08 -12.32 0.40
CA ALA A 29 -7.34 -13.58 1.08
C ALA A 29 -8.20 -13.39 2.35
N GLN A 30 -7.93 -12.34 3.12
CA GLN A 30 -8.69 -11.99 4.32
C GLN A 30 -10.16 -11.62 4.03
N PHE A 31 -10.41 -10.90 2.93
CA PHE A 31 -11.77 -10.54 2.52
C PHE A 31 -12.56 -11.73 1.94
N LEU A 32 -11.90 -12.62 1.21
CA LEU A 32 -12.50 -13.85 0.67
C LEU A 32 -12.75 -14.90 1.76
N GLY A 33 -11.89 -14.94 2.79
CA GLY A 33 -11.95 -15.91 3.87
C GLY A 33 -13.17 -15.83 4.78
N ARG A 34 -13.36 -16.87 5.59
CA ARG A 34 -14.42 -16.94 6.61
C ARG A 34 -14.08 -16.06 7.81
N LYS A 35 -14.98 -15.12 8.12
CA LYS A 35 -14.83 -14.11 9.15
C LYS A 35 -15.03 -14.70 10.55
N GLY A 36 -14.41 -14.11 11.57
CA GLY A 36 -14.57 -14.53 12.98
C GLY A 36 -13.78 -15.79 13.40
N THR A 37 -13.04 -16.42 12.49
CA THR A 37 -12.22 -17.60 12.78
C THR A 37 -10.85 -17.24 13.39
N ARG A 38 -10.15 -18.22 13.98
CA ARG A 38 -8.73 -18.05 14.39
C ARG A 38 -7.84 -17.68 13.20
N ALA A 39 -8.08 -18.29 12.03
CA ALA A 39 -7.39 -17.98 10.79
C ALA A 39 -7.59 -16.51 10.37
N HIS A 40 -8.82 -16.00 10.44
CA HIS A 40 -9.11 -14.59 10.19
C HIS A 40 -8.32 -13.66 11.12
N ARG A 41 -8.17 -14.01 12.41
CA ARG A 41 -7.36 -13.20 13.33
C ARG A 41 -5.87 -13.25 12.99
N ALA A 42 -5.33 -14.43 12.69
CA ALA A 42 -3.93 -14.59 12.34
C ALA A 42 -3.56 -13.81 11.07
N ILE A 43 -4.31 -14.01 9.99
CA ILE A 43 -4.13 -13.27 8.72
C ILE A 43 -4.32 -11.77 8.95
N GLY A 44 -5.33 -11.38 9.73
CA GLY A 44 -5.60 -9.97 10.06
C GLY A 44 -4.43 -9.30 10.78
N TRP A 45 -3.82 -9.96 11.77
CA TRP A 45 -2.64 -9.43 12.46
C TRP A 45 -1.42 -9.33 11.54
N THR A 46 -1.17 -10.35 10.72
CA THR A 46 -0.10 -10.30 9.71
C THR A 46 -0.31 -9.13 8.75
N TRP A 47 -1.54 -8.94 8.28
CA TRP A 47 -1.90 -7.84 7.39
C TRP A 47 -1.71 -6.46 8.05
N VAL A 48 -2.10 -6.30 9.32
CA VAL A 48 -1.88 -5.07 10.09
C VAL A 48 -0.39 -4.73 10.19
N ILE A 49 0.47 -5.70 10.51
CA ILE A 49 1.91 -5.49 10.60
C ILE A 49 2.48 -5.10 9.23
N LEU A 50 2.12 -5.83 8.17
CA LEU A 50 2.57 -5.52 6.82
C LEU A 50 2.14 -4.13 6.38
N LEU A 51 0.87 -3.77 6.57
CA LEU A 51 0.37 -2.46 6.15
C LEU A 51 1.02 -1.32 6.93
N ALA A 52 1.34 -1.52 8.22
CA ALA A 52 2.12 -0.56 9.00
C ALA A 52 3.55 -0.40 8.42
N LEU A 53 4.23 -1.50 8.06
CA LEU A 53 5.56 -1.45 7.44
C LEU A 53 5.53 -0.77 6.07
N VAL A 54 4.49 -1.00 5.26
CA VAL A 54 4.26 -0.30 3.99
C VAL A 54 4.12 1.20 4.23
N ALA A 55 3.27 1.61 5.18
CA ALA A 55 3.05 3.01 5.50
C ALA A 55 4.28 3.70 6.10
N LEU A 56 5.12 2.99 6.86
CA LEU A 56 6.37 3.54 7.41
C LEU A 56 7.47 3.66 6.37
N SER A 57 7.59 2.66 5.48
CA SER A 57 8.60 2.67 4.42
C SER A 57 8.35 3.73 3.35
N SER A 58 7.08 4.12 3.12
CA SER A 58 6.73 5.16 2.14
C SER A 58 7.33 6.53 2.48
N PHE A 59 7.53 6.86 3.77
CA PHE A 59 8.18 8.12 4.20
C PHE A 59 9.64 8.24 3.74
N ARG A 60 10.29 7.10 3.44
CA ARG A 60 11.65 7.09 2.88
C ARG A 60 11.66 7.17 1.36
N ILE A 61 10.51 7.00 0.71
CA ILE A 61 10.36 7.04 -0.74
C ILE A 61 9.90 8.45 -1.13
N SER A 62 10.86 9.36 -1.22
CA SER A 62 10.66 10.74 -1.64
C SER A 62 11.11 10.93 -3.10
N THR A 63 10.55 10.16 -4.04
CA THR A 63 10.81 10.38 -5.47
C THR A 63 9.95 11.53 -6.03
N ILE A 64 10.50 12.74 -5.90
CA ILE A 64 10.71 13.81 -6.90
C ILE A 64 9.65 13.95 -8.02
N CYS A 65 9.15 15.18 -8.20
CA CYS A 65 8.18 15.66 -9.22
C CYS A 65 6.70 15.28 -9.00
N SER A 66 6.09 15.82 -7.94
CA SER A 66 4.64 16.05 -7.91
C SER A 66 4.42 17.41 -7.26
N PHE A 67 3.69 18.29 -7.94
CA PHE A 67 3.37 19.66 -7.52
C PHE A 67 3.02 19.74 -6.02
N GLY A 68 3.89 20.37 -5.23
CA GLY A 68 3.62 20.76 -3.84
C GLY A 68 4.38 19.96 -2.76
N PRO A 69 4.51 20.52 -1.53
CA PRO A 69 5.43 20.07 -0.50
C PRO A 69 5.12 18.70 0.14
N PHE A 70 4.00 18.04 -0.21
CA PHE A 70 3.64 16.71 0.29
C PHE A 70 3.03 15.86 -0.84
N SER A 71 3.74 14.81 -1.29
CA SER A 71 3.15 13.84 -2.23
C SER A 71 1.93 13.18 -1.59
N LEU A 72 0.85 12.99 -2.38
CA LEU A 72 -0.40 12.33 -1.98
C LEU A 72 -0.18 10.98 -1.26
N ILE A 73 0.93 10.30 -1.56
CA ILE A 73 1.34 9.04 -0.93
C ILE A 73 1.64 9.22 0.58
N HIS A 74 2.18 10.37 0.99
CA HIS A 74 2.46 10.67 2.40
C HIS A 74 1.18 10.92 3.19
N LEU A 75 0.22 11.64 2.59
CA LEU A 75 -1.10 11.84 3.20
C LEU A 75 -1.81 10.49 3.39
N LEU A 76 -1.73 9.62 2.39
CA LEU A 76 -2.31 8.28 2.45
C LEU A 76 -1.62 7.39 3.50
N SER A 77 -0.32 7.57 3.68
CA SER A 77 0.46 6.85 4.71
C SER A 77 0.11 7.34 6.11
N LEU A 78 -0.02 8.65 6.32
CA LEU A 78 -0.50 9.22 7.58
C LEU A 78 -1.93 8.77 7.90
N TYR A 79 -2.81 8.83 6.92
CA TYR A 79 -4.18 8.30 7.03
C TYR A 79 -4.17 6.82 7.44
N THR A 80 -3.30 6.03 6.82
CA THR A 80 -3.14 4.60 7.14
C THR A 80 -2.71 4.39 8.59
N LEU A 81 -1.70 5.12 9.05
CA LEU A 81 -1.19 5.02 10.43
C LEU A 81 -2.21 5.46 11.49
N ILE A 82 -3.19 6.29 11.14
CA ILE A 82 -4.27 6.72 12.03
C ILE A 82 -5.44 5.73 12.01
N VAL A 83 -5.90 5.32 10.82
CA VAL A 83 -7.09 4.48 10.66
C VAL A 83 -6.82 3.02 11.01
N LEU A 84 -5.60 2.53 10.83
CA LEU A 84 -5.21 1.17 11.18
C LEU A 84 -5.40 0.85 12.67
N PRO A 85 -4.84 1.62 13.63
CA PRO A 85 -5.07 1.38 15.05
C PRO A 85 -6.55 1.59 15.43
N TYR A 86 -7.24 2.55 14.82
CA TYR A 86 -8.69 2.72 15.03
C TYR A 86 -9.47 1.47 14.63
N GLY A 87 -9.19 0.89 13.46
CA GLY A 87 -9.85 -0.33 12.99
C GLY A 87 -9.54 -1.55 13.85
N VAL A 88 -8.33 -1.64 14.43
CA VAL A 88 -7.97 -2.68 15.41
C VAL A 88 -8.71 -2.46 16.73
N LEU A 89 -8.82 -1.22 17.20
CA LEU A 89 -9.55 -0.89 18.43
C LEU A 89 -11.05 -1.18 18.28
N ALA A 90 -11.65 -0.87 17.14
CA ALA A 90 -13.03 -1.24 16.82
C ALA A 90 -13.25 -2.75 16.92
N ALA A 91 -12.32 -3.56 16.38
CA ALA A 91 -12.38 -5.03 16.52
C ALA A 91 -12.33 -5.48 17.98
N ARG A 92 -11.46 -4.87 18.80
CA ARG A 92 -11.33 -5.18 20.23
C ARG A 92 -12.57 -4.78 21.03
N ARG A 93 -13.26 -3.71 20.63
CA ARG A 93 -14.53 -3.27 21.21
C ARG A 93 -15.74 -4.04 20.68
N HIS A 94 -15.52 -5.05 19.85
CA HIS A 94 -16.58 -5.81 19.17
C HIS A 94 -17.48 -4.96 18.27
N ASP A 95 -17.03 -3.77 17.87
CA ASP A 95 -17.68 -2.96 16.83
C ASP A 95 -17.26 -3.44 15.44
N VAL A 96 -17.97 -4.46 14.98
CA VAL A 96 -17.71 -5.12 13.69
C VAL A 96 -17.98 -4.17 12.52
N GLY A 97 -18.93 -3.24 12.66
CA GLY A 97 -19.28 -2.27 11.64
C GLY A 97 -18.12 -1.30 11.38
N ALA A 98 -17.62 -0.66 12.44
CA ALA A 98 -16.48 0.25 12.34
C ALA A 98 -15.20 -0.48 11.94
N HIS A 99 -14.95 -1.69 12.44
CA HIS A 99 -13.82 -2.52 12.01
C HIS A 99 -13.86 -2.79 10.50
N LYS A 100 -14.97 -3.33 10.00
CA LYS A 100 -15.13 -3.68 8.58
C LYS A 100 -14.94 -2.45 7.68
N ARG A 101 -15.57 -1.33 8.03
CA ARG A 101 -15.46 -0.09 7.26
C ARG A 101 -14.02 0.41 7.21
N SER A 102 -13.33 0.44 8.35
CA SER A 102 -11.94 0.89 8.43
C SER A 102 -11.00 0.02 7.60
N MET A 103 -11.12 -1.31 7.72
CA MET A 103 -10.29 -2.25 6.97
C MET A 103 -10.55 -2.17 5.46
N ALA A 104 -11.81 -2.01 5.04
CA ALA A 104 -12.15 -1.83 3.63
C ALA A 104 -11.60 -0.51 3.06
N LEU A 105 -11.72 0.59 3.81
CA LEU A 105 -11.18 1.90 3.41
C LEU A 105 -9.65 1.86 3.29
N LEU A 106 -8.96 1.18 4.21
CA LEU A 106 -7.52 0.99 4.13
C LEU A 106 -7.11 0.13 2.94
N TYR A 107 -7.83 -0.96 2.66
CA TYR A 107 -7.52 -1.81 1.52
C TYR A 107 -7.74 -1.09 0.17
N LEU A 108 -8.89 -0.44 0.00
CA LEU A 108 -9.21 0.28 -1.24
C LEU A 108 -8.38 1.56 -1.39
N GLY A 109 -8.22 2.33 -0.31
CA GLY A 109 -7.43 3.56 -0.31
C GLY A 109 -5.94 3.31 -0.37
N ALA A 110 -5.39 2.67 0.66
CA ALA A 110 -3.95 2.56 0.85
C ALA A 110 -3.26 1.53 -0.05
N LEU A 111 -3.99 0.56 -0.63
CA LEU A 111 -3.40 -0.44 -1.51
C LEU A 111 -3.90 -0.31 -2.96
N VAL A 112 -5.22 -0.31 -3.21
CA VAL A 112 -5.74 -0.26 -4.59
C VAL A 112 -5.49 1.11 -5.23
N ILE A 113 -5.93 2.18 -4.59
CA ILE A 113 -5.74 3.55 -5.11
C ILE A 113 -4.25 3.90 -5.14
N ALA A 114 -3.50 3.59 -4.09
CA ALA A 114 -2.04 3.77 -4.08
C ALA A 114 -1.35 3.00 -5.21
N GLY A 115 -1.72 1.74 -5.44
CA GLY A 115 -1.21 0.91 -6.53
C GLY A 115 -1.51 1.53 -7.90
N ALA A 116 -2.73 2.03 -8.11
CA ALA A 116 -3.10 2.75 -9.33
C ALA A 116 -2.24 4.01 -9.54
N PHE A 117 -1.92 4.76 -8.47
CA PHE A 117 -1.00 5.90 -8.55
C PHE A 117 0.42 5.51 -8.98
N THR A 118 0.86 4.28 -8.71
CA THR A 118 2.17 3.81 -9.20
C THR A 118 2.19 3.55 -10.72
N LEU A 119 1.02 3.46 -11.37
CA LEU A 119 0.89 3.26 -12.81
C LEU A 119 0.80 4.57 -13.59
N VAL A 120 0.84 5.73 -12.93
CA VAL A 120 0.92 7.04 -13.60
C VAL A 120 2.22 7.10 -14.43
N PRO A 121 2.19 7.62 -15.67
CA PRO A 121 3.38 7.76 -16.50
C PRO A 121 4.53 8.48 -15.77
N GLY A 122 5.75 7.98 -15.89
CA GLY A 122 6.92 8.51 -15.16
C GLY A 122 7.17 7.86 -13.79
N ARG A 123 6.44 6.80 -13.44
CA ARG A 123 6.70 5.97 -12.25
C ARG A 123 7.28 4.60 -12.65
N ILE A 124 8.15 4.04 -11.81
CA ILE A 124 8.84 2.77 -12.06
C ILE A 124 7.88 1.62 -12.38
N MET A 125 6.74 1.53 -11.68
CA MET A 125 5.76 0.45 -11.93
C MET A 125 5.03 0.61 -13.27
N ASN A 126 4.91 1.83 -13.81
CA ASN A 126 4.39 2.06 -15.17
C ASN A 126 5.34 1.44 -16.21
N GLU A 127 6.66 1.60 -16.07
CA GLU A 127 7.64 1.00 -16.98
C GLU A 127 7.64 -0.54 -16.89
N VAL A 128 7.54 -1.07 -15.67
CA VAL A 128 7.50 -2.53 -15.43
C VAL A 128 6.25 -3.14 -16.06
N VAL A 129 5.07 -2.56 -15.80
CA VAL A 129 3.77 -3.13 -16.17
C VAL A 129 3.34 -2.75 -17.59
N LEU A 130 3.65 -1.55 -18.07
CA LEU A 130 3.18 -1.09 -19.39
C LEU A 130 4.30 -1.07 -20.43
N GLY A 131 5.57 -1.23 -20.04
CA GLY A 131 6.70 -1.32 -20.97
C GLY A 131 7.02 0.01 -21.66
N THR A 132 6.66 1.13 -21.05
CA THR A 132 7.02 2.47 -21.52
C THR A 132 8.54 2.66 -21.48
N PRO A 133 9.14 3.39 -22.45
CA PRO A 133 10.59 3.61 -22.48
C PRO A 133 11.07 4.30 -21.19
N PRO A 134 12.21 3.87 -20.60
CA PRO A 134 12.76 4.52 -19.42
C PRO A 134 13.03 6.00 -19.74
N GLY A 135 12.41 6.90 -18.99
CA GLY A 135 12.67 8.34 -19.09
C GLY A 135 11.74 9.17 -19.97
N SER A 136 10.56 8.69 -20.39
CA SER A 136 9.67 9.51 -21.23
C SER A 136 8.98 10.69 -20.53
N ASN A 137 9.36 11.07 -19.29
CA ASN A 137 9.05 12.34 -18.62
C ASN A 137 9.83 12.47 -17.28
N ALA A 138 11.16 12.35 -17.31
CA ALA A 138 11.95 12.88 -16.21
C ALA A 138 11.97 14.41 -16.32
N CYS A 139 10.91 15.05 -15.80
CA CYS A 139 10.75 16.49 -15.51
C CYS A 139 11.44 17.45 -16.52
N ALA A 140 10.66 17.98 -17.46
CA ALA A 140 10.84 19.37 -17.90
C ALA A 140 10.16 20.29 -16.87
#